data_AF-A0A3S8YHS1-F1
#
_entry.id   AF-A0A3S8YHS1-F1
#
_cell.length_a   1.000
_cell.length_b   1.000
_cell.length_c   1.000
_cell.angle_alpha   90.00
_cell.angle_beta   90.00
_cell.angle_gamma   90.00
#
_symmetry.space_group_name_H-M   'P 1'
#
loop_
_entity.id
_entity.type
_entity.pdbx_description
1 polymer ?
#
loop_
_entity_poly.entity_id
_entity_poly.type
_entity_poly.pdbx_seq_one_letter_code
_entity_poly.pdbx_strand_id
1 'polypeptide(L)'
;MIKELAGSRTRRRLRRPGRPPSAAVPARASGVVRVFAVACAALAGWAVLAGCAGKAPAPRPGSGADPDELIKAATQRLTDACLTRQGLVPPRAGPVRPRDAGDRRVSAALFGAGPAELSLALPTGHVVRAHTDGCLAAAQQRLYGDQPGWFRASVVVNNLRPEADHTHRDLAEVRARHRAEIADWERLRARAVTEATTVLTSPPPKGNPPA
;
A
#
# COMPACT_ATOMS: atom_id res chain seq x y z
N MET A 1 1.19 -3.14 76.78
CA MET A 1 0.80 -3.71 78.10
C MET A 1 -0.30 -4.73 77.84
N ILE A 2 -0.02 -6.03 78.05
CA ILE A 2 -0.95 -7.19 78.10
C ILE A 2 -1.52 -7.63 76.73
N LYS A 3 -1.53 -8.88 76.24
CA LYS A 3 -0.96 -10.21 76.59
C LYS A 3 -1.11 -11.08 75.33
N GLU A 4 -0.16 -11.98 75.05
CA GLU A 4 -0.39 -13.17 74.21
C GLU A 4 -1.42 -14.10 74.85
N LEU A 5 -2.17 -14.85 74.03
CA LEU A 5 -2.49 -16.25 74.30
C LEU A 5 -2.62 -17.03 72.97
N ALA A 6 -1.92 -18.16 72.95
CA ALA A 6 -1.79 -19.12 71.87
C ALA A 6 -2.97 -20.11 71.78
N GLY A 7 -3.03 -20.83 70.64
CA GLY A 7 -3.84 -22.03 70.42
C GLY A 7 -5.08 -21.75 69.55
N SER A 8 -5.42 -22.50 68.50
CA SER A 8 -5.24 -23.93 68.28
C SER A 8 -5.45 -24.22 66.79
N ARG A 9 -4.59 -25.07 66.21
CA ARG A 9 -4.77 -25.63 64.87
C ARG A 9 -5.95 -26.60 64.88
N THR A 10 -6.91 -26.43 63.97
CA THR A 10 -7.76 -27.54 63.53
C THR A 10 -8.03 -27.39 62.04
N ARG A 11 -7.31 -28.19 61.24
CA ARG A 11 -7.54 -28.32 59.81
C ARG A 11 -8.86 -29.06 59.59
N ARG A 12 -9.90 -28.37 59.12
CA ARG A 12 -11.07 -28.99 58.48
C ARG A 12 -11.04 -28.67 57.00
N ARG A 13 -10.53 -29.62 56.19
CA ARG A 13 -10.77 -29.66 54.75
C ARG A 13 -12.22 -30.07 54.54
N LEU A 14 -13.07 -29.17 54.07
CA LEU A 14 -14.37 -29.54 53.49
C LEU A 14 -14.59 -28.78 52.18
N ARG A 15 -14.51 -29.57 51.10
CA ARG A 15 -15.21 -29.51 49.81
C ARG A 15 -15.48 -28.13 49.18
N ARG A 16 -14.71 -27.83 48.12
CA ARG A 16 -15.10 -26.88 47.06
C ARG A 16 -16.29 -27.43 46.26
N PRO A 17 -17.33 -26.62 45.97
CA PRO A 17 -18.36 -26.98 45.00
C PRO A 17 -17.78 -27.00 43.57
N GLY A 18 -18.28 -27.96 42.79
CA GLY A 18 -17.83 -28.29 41.43
C GLY A 18 -17.99 -27.14 40.45
N ARG A 19 -16.98 -27.00 39.59
CA ARG A 19 -16.96 -26.15 38.41
C ARG A 19 -17.81 -26.83 37.32
N PRO A 20 -18.76 -26.15 36.66
CA PRO A 20 -19.44 -26.72 35.50
C PRO A 20 -18.46 -26.93 34.34
N PRO A 21 -18.66 -27.96 33.50
CA PRO A 21 -17.78 -28.24 32.37
C PRO A 21 -17.82 -27.10 31.36
N SER A 22 -16.64 -26.59 31.00
CA SER A 22 -16.44 -25.65 29.91
C SER A 22 -16.96 -26.26 28.61
N ALA A 23 -17.96 -25.61 28.01
CA ALA A 23 -18.36 -25.87 26.64
C ALA A 23 -17.13 -25.69 25.74
N ALA A 24 -16.82 -26.74 24.99
CA ALA A 24 -15.77 -26.76 23.99
C ALA A 24 -16.07 -25.69 22.93
N VAL A 25 -15.17 -24.72 22.81
CA VAL A 25 -15.15 -23.78 21.68
C VAL A 25 -14.64 -24.56 20.47
N PRO A 26 -15.41 -24.71 19.38
CA PRO A 26 -14.93 -25.39 18.20
C PRO A 26 -13.76 -24.63 17.58
N ALA A 27 -12.73 -25.39 17.22
CA ALA A 27 -11.54 -24.94 16.53
C ALA A 27 -11.93 -24.13 15.28
N ARG A 28 -11.57 -22.83 15.28
CA ARG A 28 -11.63 -22.02 14.07
C ARG A 28 -10.64 -22.59 13.07
N ALA A 29 -11.18 -23.07 11.96
CA ALA A 29 -10.46 -23.55 10.81
C ALA A 29 -9.37 -22.54 10.41
N SER A 30 -8.14 -23.04 10.30
CA SER A 30 -7.01 -22.36 9.71
C SER A 30 -7.35 -22.00 8.26
N GLY A 31 -7.87 -20.79 8.06
CA GLY A 31 -8.02 -20.21 6.73
C GLY A 31 -6.64 -20.03 6.14
N VAL A 32 -6.32 -20.82 5.12
CA VAL A 32 -5.10 -20.68 4.32
C VAL A 32 -5.12 -19.28 3.69
N VAL A 33 -4.33 -18.36 4.25
CA VAL A 33 -4.06 -17.04 3.65
C VAL A 33 -3.26 -17.29 2.37
N ARG A 34 -3.96 -17.39 1.23
CA ARG A 34 -3.31 -17.40 -0.07
C ARG A 34 -2.91 -15.97 -0.41
N VAL A 35 -1.66 -15.62 -0.12
CA VAL A 35 -1.02 -14.43 -0.65
C VAL A 35 -0.79 -14.67 -2.15
N PHE A 36 -1.74 -14.26 -2.98
CA PHE A 36 -1.48 -14.14 -4.40
C PHE A 36 -0.79 -12.81 -4.64
N ALA A 37 0.52 -12.88 -4.88
CA ALA A 37 1.24 -11.79 -5.53
C ALA A 37 0.59 -11.59 -6.91
N VAL A 38 -0.16 -10.49 -7.07
CA VAL A 38 -0.67 -10.09 -8.38
C VAL A 38 0.53 -9.67 -9.22
N ALA A 39 0.99 -10.59 -10.06
CA ALA A 39 1.92 -10.31 -11.13
C ALA A 39 1.22 -9.40 -12.15
N CYS A 40 1.79 -8.22 -12.41
CA CYS A 40 1.44 -7.42 -13.58
C CYS A 40 1.80 -8.22 -14.83
N ALA A 41 0.86 -9.00 -15.36
CA ALA A 41 1.01 -9.70 -16.62
C ALA A 41 0.92 -8.69 -17.77
N ALA A 42 2.07 -8.34 -18.32
CA ALA A 42 2.21 -7.65 -19.59
C ALA A 42 1.66 -8.55 -20.71
N LEU A 43 0.66 -8.05 -21.45
CA LEU A 43 0.22 -8.70 -22.68
C LEU A 43 1.22 -8.37 -23.79
N ALA A 44 2.03 -9.37 -24.12
CA ALA A 44 2.83 -9.45 -25.33
C ALA A 44 1.90 -9.65 -26.53
N GLY A 45 1.81 -8.64 -27.40
CA GLY A 45 1.27 -8.80 -28.75
C GLY A 45 2.41 -9.12 -29.72
N TRP A 46 2.42 -10.35 -30.23
CA TRP A 46 3.29 -10.75 -31.34
C TRP A 46 2.75 -10.18 -32.66
N ALA A 47 3.57 -9.40 -33.37
CA ALA A 47 3.39 -9.10 -34.79
C ALA A 47 4.68 -9.49 -35.53
N VAL A 48 4.51 -10.24 -36.62
CA VAL A 48 5.54 -10.89 -37.41
C VAL A 48 6.33 -9.87 -38.26
N LEU A 49 7.60 -10.21 -38.51
CA LEU A 49 8.69 -9.45 -39.11
C LEU A 49 8.39 -8.78 -40.46
N ALA A 50 8.71 -7.48 -40.57
CA ALA A 50 9.24 -6.85 -41.77
C ALA A 50 10.19 -5.71 -41.35
N GLY A 51 11.47 -5.84 -41.67
CA GLY A 51 12.47 -4.84 -41.38
C GLY A 51 12.37 -3.64 -42.32
N CYS A 52 12.33 -2.44 -41.74
CA CYS A 52 12.97 -1.25 -42.27
C CYS A 52 13.35 -0.38 -41.06
N ALA A 53 14.52 0.26 -41.13
CA ALA A 53 14.99 1.27 -40.19
C ALA A 53 14.04 2.49 -40.22
N GLY A 54 12.88 2.34 -39.60
CA GLY A 54 11.90 3.39 -39.40
C GLY A 54 12.28 4.21 -38.20
N LYS A 55 12.83 5.39 -38.46
CA LYS A 55 12.97 6.50 -37.50
C LYS A 55 11.69 6.56 -36.67
N ALA A 56 11.78 6.29 -35.36
CA ALA A 56 10.64 6.46 -34.47
C ALA A 56 10.07 7.87 -34.69
N PRO A 57 8.75 8.03 -34.92
CA PRO A 57 8.19 9.35 -35.14
C PRO A 57 8.53 10.21 -33.93
N ALA A 58 9.16 11.35 -34.18
CA ALA A 58 9.46 12.32 -33.15
C ALA A 58 8.16 12.67 -32.42
N PRO A 59 8.18 12.79 -31.08
CA PRO A 59 7.01 13.24 -30.32
C PRO A 59 6.46 14.52 -30.95
N ARG A 60 5.16 14.53 -31.27
CA ARG A 60 4.53 15.73 -31.83
C ARG A 60 4.66 16.87 -30.81
N PRO A 61 5.11 18.07 -31.21
CA PRO A 61 5.04 19.24 -30.35
C PRO A 61 3.55 19.53 -30.08
N GLY A 62 3.08 19.24 -28.87
CA GLY A 62 1.67 19.41 -28.47
C GLY A 62 1.01 18.21 -27.80
N SER A 63 1.62 17.02 -27.77
CA SER A 63 1.16 15.97 -26.85
C SER A 63 1.71 16.29 -25.46
N GLY A 64 0.88 16.93 -24.61
CA GLY A 64 1.17 17.02 -23.18
C GLY A 64 1.55 15.63 -22.66
N ALA A 65 2.51 15.56 -21.75
CA ALA A 65 2.92 14.29 -21.16
C ALA A 65 1.71 13.59 -20.53
N ASP A 66 1.61 12.27 -20.72
CA ASP A 66 0.55 11.44 -20.14
C ASP A 66 0.52 11.67 -18.60
N PRO A 67 -0.63 12.08 -18.03
CA PRO A 67 -0.79 12.28 -16.59
C PRO A 67 -0.26 11.13 -15.73
N ASP A 68 -0.44 9.87 -16.15
CA ASP A 68 0.04 8.73 -15.37
C ASP A 68 1.55 8.62 -15.42
N GLU A 69 2.18 8.85 -16.57
CA GLU A 69 3.63 8.85 -16.68
C GLU A 69 4.26 10.03 -15.92
N LEU A 70 3.58 11.19 -15.84
CA LEU A 70 4.02 12.30 -14.98
C LEU A 70 4.01 11.91 -13.49
N ILE A 71 2.89 11.37 -13.00
CA ILE A 71 2.75 10.94 -11.60
C ILE A 71 3.76 9.85 -11.27
N LYS A 72 3.95 8.87 -12.17
CA LYS A 72 4.90 7.77 -12.01
C LYS A 72 6.35 8.27 -11.97
N ALA A 73 6.75 9.13 -12.91
CA ALA A 73 8.09 9.71 -12.94
C ALA A 73 8.36 10.57 -11.69
N ALA A 74 7.39 11.38 -11.25
CA ALA A 74 7.51 12.16 -10.03
C ALA A 74 7.60 11.28 -8.78
N THR A 75 6.79 10.21 -8.70
CA THR A 75 6.85 9.22 -7.63
C THR A 75 8.24 8.61 -7.54
N GLN A 76 8.78 8.13 -8.67
CA GLN A 76 10.12 7.56 -8.73
C GLN A 76 11.19 8.55 -8.25
N ARG A 77 11.16 9.80 -8.73
CA ARG A 77 12.11 10.83 -8.31
C ARG A 77 12.05 11.10 -6.81
N LEU A 78 10.85 11.16 -6.23
CA LEU A 78 10.64 11.39 -4.80
C LEU A 78 11.12 10.20 -3.96
N THR A 79 10.83 8.97 -4.38
CA THR A 79 11.27 7.76 -3.68
C THR A 79 12.78 7.60 -3.75
N ASP A 80 13.39 7.84 -4.92
CA ASP A 80 14.83 7.73 -5.11
C ASP A 80 15.58 8.76 -4.25
N ALA A 81 15.10 10.00 -4.21
CA ALA A 81 15.66 11.04 -3.36
C ALA A 81 15.50 10.70 -1.86
N CYS A 82 14.37 10.11 -1.46
CA CYS A 82 14.16 9.67 -0.09
C CYS A 82 15.11 8.54 0.31
N LEU A 83 15.26 7.51 -0.52
CA LEU A 83 16.18 6.40 -0.28
C LEU A 83 17.63 6.90 -0.22
N THR A 84 18.02 7.79 -1.14
CA THR A 84 19.37 8.37 -1.17
C THR A 84 19.68 9.16 0.10
N ARG A 85 18.73 9.96 0.61
CA ARG A 85 18.88 10.67 1.90
C ARG A 85 19.06 9.72 3.10
N GLN A 86 18.56 8.49 2.99
CA GLN A 86 18.74 7.44 4.00
C GLN A 86 20.03 6.62 3.77
N GLY A 87 20.89 7.00 2.81
CA GLY A 87 22.11 6.27 2.47
C GLY A 87 21.86 4.96 1.73
N LEU A 88 20.66 4.78 1.16
CA LEU A 88 20.26 3.59 0.42
C LEU A 88 20.34 3.83 -1.08
N VAL A 89 20.75 2.79 -1.82
CA VAL A 89 20.78 2.82 -3.28
C VAL A 89 19.38 2.48 -3.81
N PRO A 90 18.74 3.36 -4.61
CA PRO A 90 17.43 3.07 -5.16
C PRO A 90 17.44 1.85 -6.10
N PRO A 91 16.39 1.02 -6.07
CA PRO A 91 16.29 -0.14 -6.95
C PRO A 91 16.16 0.33 -8.40
N ARG A 92 17.09 -0.09 -9.26
CA ARG A 92 17.05 0.19 -10.70
C ARG A 92 16.29 -0.93 -11.41
N ALA A 93 15.52 -0.58 -12.43
CA ALA A 93 14.94 -1.57 -13.33
C ALA A 93 16.09 -2.39 -13.98
N GLY A 94 16.08 -3.71 -13.78
CA GLY A 94 17.14 -4.60 -14.25
C GLY A 94 16.86 -6.06 -13.88
N PRO A 95 17.75 -6.99 -14.27
CA PRO A 95 17.59 -8.40 -13.98
C PRO A 95 17.44 -8.63 -12.47
N VAL A 96 16.46 -9.46 -12.08
CA VAL A 96 16.19 -9.79 -10.69
C VAL A 96 17.41 -10.52 -10.10
N ARG A 97 18.02 -9.93 -9.08
CA ARG A 97 19.10 -10.56 -8.30
C ARG A 97 18.52 -11.29 -7.08
N PRO A 98 19.23 -12.30 -6.55
CA PRO A 98 18.83 -12.95 -5.30
C PRO A 98 18.71 -11.91 -4.17
N ARG A 99 17.62 -12.01 -3.39
CA ARG A 99 17.35 -11.06 -2.31
C ARG A 99 18.34 -11.22 -1.16
N ASP A 100 19.08 -10.17 -0.83
CA ASP A 100 20.01 -10.15 0.31
C ASP A 100 19.50 -9.27 1.48
N ALA A 101 20.36 -9.08 2.50
CA ALA A 101 20.02 -8.24 3.65
C ALA A 101 19.87 -6.75 3.28
N GLY A 102 20.58 -6.27 2.26
CA GLY A 102 20.42 -4.94 1.70
C GLY A 102 19.05 -4.76 1.05
N ASP A 103 18.59 -5.76 0.30
CA ASP A 103 17.26 -5.71 -0.35
C ASP A 103 16.11 -5.60 0.66
N ARG A 104 16.23 -6.25 1.82
CA ARG A 104 15.25 -6.12 2.90
C ARG A 104 15.23 -4.71 3.49
N ARG A 105 16.40 -4.08 3.68
CA ARG A 105 16.49 -2.70 4.17
C ARG A 105 15.89 -1.71 3.18
N VAL A 106 16.21 -1.85 1.88
CA VAL A 106 15.62 -1.02 0.82
C VAL A 106 14.10 -1.21 0.76
N SER A 107 13.62 -2.46 0.84
CA SER A 107 12.17 -2.74 0.81
C SER A 107 11.45 -2.11 2.00
N ALA A 108 11.98 -2.25 3.21
CA ALA A 108 11.44 -1.63 4.42
C ALA A 108 11.42 -0.10 4.32
N ALA A 109 12.49 0.52 3.83
CA ALA A 109 12.55 1.97 3.64
C ALA A 109 11.59 2.46 2.54
N LEU A 110 11.44 1.69 1.46
CA LEU A 110 10.58 2.06 0.33
C LEU A 110 9.10 1.94 0.69
N PHE A 111 8.69 0.79 1.24
CA PHE A 111 7.28 0.43 1.44
C PHE A 111 6.75 0.67 2.86
N GLY A 112 7.64 0.99 3.82
CA GLY A 112 7.31 1.05 5.23
C GLY A 112 7.67 -0.25 5.97
N ALA A 113 7.88 -0.11 7.28
CA ALA A 113 8.17 -1.22 8.19
C ALA A 113 7.37 -1.15 9.50
N GLY A 114 6.70 -0.02 9.76
CA GLY A 114 5.78 0.13 10.87
C GLY A 114 4.46 -0.64 10.66
N PRO A 115 3.55 -0.61 11.64
CA PRO A 115 2.20 -1.12 11.43
C PRO A 115 1.50 -0.37 10.27
N ALA A 116 0.74 -1.09 9.45
CA ALA A 116 -0.11 -0.44 8.46
C ALA A 116 -1.24 0.33 9.17
N GLU A 117 -1.35 1.62 8.90
CA GLU A 117 -2.33 2.50 9.56
C GLU A 117 -3.58 2.73 8.71
N LEU A 118 -3.53 2.42 7.41
CA LEU A 118 -4.69 2.50 6.52
C LEU A 118 -5.20 1.10 6.19
N SER A 119 -6.52 0.93 6.25
CA SER A 119 -7.20 -0.32 5.96
C SER A 119 -8.58 -0.07 5.37
N LEU A 120 -8.94 -0.79 4.32
CA LEU A 120 -10.27 -0.76 3.72
C LEU A 120 -10.74 -2.18 3.44
N ALA A 121 -11.91 -2.54 3.99
CA ALA A 121 -12.60 -3.77 3.65
C ALA A 121 -13.40 -3.55 2.36
N LEU A 122 -13.21 -4.44 1.39
CA LEU A 122 -13.92 -4.45 0.12
C LEU A 122 -15.19 -5.30 0.23
N PRO A 123 -16.23 -5.03 -0.57
CA PRO A 123 -17.43 -5.85 -0.64
C PRO A 123 -17.16 -7.32 -1.01
N THR A 124 -16.03 -7.60 -1.67
CA THR A 124 -15.55 -8.94 -1.99
C THR A 124 -15.04 -9.73 -0.77
N GLY A 125 -15.01 -9.13 0.42
CA GLY A 125 -14.49 -9.72 1.66
C GLY A 125 -12.98 -9.58 1.84
N HIS A 126 -12.27 -9.02 0.86
CA HIS A 126 -10.84 -8.71 0.98
C HIS A 126 -10.59 -7.45 1.80
N VAL A 127 -9.45 -7.38 2.48
CA VAL A 127 -9.01 -6.17 3.20
C VAL A 127 -7.71 -5.69 2.59
N VAL A 128 -7.75 -4.49 2.02
CA VAL A 128 -6.56 -3.79 1.50
C VAL A 128 -5.97 -2.97 2.64
N ARG A 129 -4.64 -3.02 2.79
CA ARG A 129 -3.91 -2.24 3.81
C ARG A 129 -2.78 -1.46 3.15
N ALA A 130 -2.44 -0.33 3.73
CA ALA A 130 -1.29 0.46 3.34
C ALA A 130 -0.55 1.01 4.55
N HIS A 131 0.77 1.05 4.42
CA HIS A 131 1.65 1.76 5.33
C HIS A 131 1.55 3.27 5.08
N THR A 132 1.60 4.04 6.16
CA THR A 132 1.70 5.52 6.15
C THR A 132 3.14 5.98 6.33
N ASP A 133 4.06 5.06 6.59
CA ASP A 133 5.50 5.26 6.64
C ASP A 133 6.22 4.79 5.36
N GLY A 134 7.51 5.10 5.28
CA GLY A 134 8.36 4.78 4.14
C GLY A 134 8.35 5.84 3.03
N CYS A 135 9.26 5.66 2.07
CA CYS A 135 9.49 6.62 1.00
C CYS A 135 8.30 6.72 0.02
N LEU A 136 7.59 5.63 -0.23
CA LEU A 136 6.41 5.64 -1.09
C LEU A 136 5.25 6.41 -0.45
N ALA A 137 4.99 6.20 0.84
CA ALA A 137 3.98 6.94 1.58
C ALA A 137 4.27 8.45 1.59
N ALA A 138 5.54 8.82 1.85
CA ALA A 138 5.97 10.22 1.79
C ALA A 138 5.81 10.84 0.39
N ALA A 139 6.10 10.08 -0.67
CA ALA A 139 5.89 10.53 -2.05
C ALA A 139 4.39 10.73 -2.35
N GLN A 140 3.54 9.78 -1.96
CA GLN A 140 2.09 9.91 -2.12
C GLN A 140 1.53 11.11 -1.34
N GLN A 141 1.97 11.31 -0.10
CA GLN A 141 1.60 12.50 0.68
C GLN A 141 2.10 13.79 0.01
N ARG A 142 3.24 13.80 -0.67
CA ARG A 142 3.66 14.98 -1.42
C ARG A 142 2.77 15.25 -2.64
N LEU A 143 2.44 14.22 -3.40
CA LEU A 143 1.72 14.36 -4.68
C LEU A 143 0.22 14.59 -4.48
N TYR A 144 -0.43 13.75 -3.67
CA TYR A 144 -1.87 13.79 -3.46
C TYR A 144 -2.27 14.66 -2.26
N GLY A 145 -1.38 14.76 -1.26
CA GLY A 145 -1.50 15.52 -0.01
C GLY A 145 -2.66 15.24 0.93
N ASP A 146 -3.59 14.38 0.53
CA ASP A 146 -4.50 13.67 1.43
C ASP A 146 -4.29 12.18 1.22
N GLN A 147 -3.32 11.60 1.92
CA GLN A 147 -3.00 10.18 1.79
C GLN A 147 -4.17 9.26 2.18
N PRO A 148 -4.90 9.46 3.30
CA PRO A 148 -6.08 8.65 3.63
C PRO A 148 -7.18 8.75 2.57
N GLY A 149 -7.49 9.96 2.10
CA GLY A 149 -8.48 10.18 1.04
C GLY A 149 -8.07 9.51 -0.28
N TRP A 150 -6.82 9.66 -0.69
CA TRP A 150 -6.27 9.00 -1.87
C TRP A 150 -6.32 7.47 -1.76
N PHE A 151 -5.92 6.92 -0.61
CA PHE A 151 -5.99 5.48 -0.36
C PHE A 151 -7.42 4.95 -0.53
N ARG A 152 -8.41 5.58 0.13
CA ARG A 152 -9.80 5.15 0.02
C ARG A 152 -10.32 5.25 -1.42
N ALA A 153 -10.17 6.41 -2.05
CA ALA A 153 -10.70 6.65 -3.39
C ALA A 153 -10.05 5.71 -4.44
N SER A 154 -8.72 5.57 -4.41
CA SER A 154 -8.01 4.70 -5.35
C SER A 154 -8.34 3.22 -5.15
N VAL A 155 -8.44 2.74 -3.91
CA VAL A 155 -8.81 1.34 -3.65
C VAL A 155 -10.23 1.06 -4.12
N VAL A 156 -11.20 1.96 -3.88
CA VAL A 156 -12.58 1.78 -4.37
C VAL A 156 -12.62 1.79 -5.89
N VAL A 157 -12.07 2.83 -6.54
CA VAL A 157 -12.10 2.98 -8.01
C VAL A 157 -11.44 1.80 -8.72
N ASN A 158 -10.31 1.30 -8.22
CA ASN A 158 -9.60 0.16 -8.80
C ASN A 158 -10.32 -1.19 -8.59
N ASN A 159 -11.36 -1.24 -7.73
CA ASN A 159 -12.09 -2.46 -7.42
C ASN A 159 -13.57 -2.43 -7.83
N LEU A 160 -14.04 -1.41 -8.55
CA LEU A 160 -15.45 -1.30 -8.98
C LEU A 160 -15.91 -2.50 -9.83
N ARG A 161 -15.05 -2.98 -10.75
CA ARG A 161 -15.38 -4.14 -11.59
C ARG A 161 -15.38 -5.45 -10.78
N PRO A 162 -14.35 -5.77 -9.97
CA PRO A 162 -14.43 -6.88 -9.02
C PRO A 162 -15.67 -6.85 -8.11
N GLU A 163 -16.09 -5.67 -7.64
CA GLU A 163 -17.32 -5.53 -6.86
C GLU A 163 -18.59 -5.83 -7.67
N ALA A 164 -18.69 -5.30 -8.89
CA ALA A 164 -19.83 -5.56 -9.78
C ALA A 164 -19.97 -7.06 -10.06
N ASP A 165 -18.86 -7.72 -10.40
CA ASP A 165 -18.81 -9.16 -10.65
C ASP A 165 -19.22 -9.95 -9.41
N HIS A 166 -18.71 -9.59 -8.22
CA HIS A 166 -19.01 -10.27 -6.95
C HIS A 166 -20.46 -10.10 -6.50
N THR A 167 -21.04 -8.92 -6.72
CA THR A 167 -22.40 -8.59 -6.29
C THR A 167 -23.47 -8.90 -7.33
N HIS A 168 -23.07 -9.41 -8.50
CA HIS A 168 -23.94 -9.65 -9.66
C HIS A 168 -24.74 -8.40 -10.07
N ARG A 169 -24.09 -7.24 -10.04
CA ARG A 169 -24.67 -5.95 -10.44
C ARG A 169 -24.05 -5.42 -11.71
N ASP A 170 -24.76 -4.51 -12.36
CA ASP A 170 -24.21 -3.76 -13.48
C ASP A 170 -23.11 -2.78 -13.01
N LEU A 171 -22.06 -2.62 -13.81
CA LEU A 171 -20.94 -1.75 -13.46
C LEU A 171 -21.35 -0.28 -13.39
N ALA A 172 -22.29 0.18 -14.22
CA ALA A 172 -22.81 1.55 -14.14
C ALA A 172 -23.57 1.77 -12.83
N GLU A 173 -24.32 0.77 -12.36
CA GLU A 173 -24.98 0.82 -11.07
C GLU A 173 -23.97 0.92 -9.91
N VAL A 174 -22.90 0.12 -9.93
CA VAL A 174 -21.81 0.20 -8.94
C VAL A 174 -21.11 1.55 -8.99
N ARG A 175 -20.81 2.08 -10.18
CA ARG A 175 -20.25 3.43 -10.35
C ARG A 175 -21.15 4.52 -9.79
N ALA A 176 -22.47 4.43 -10.00
CA ALA A 176 -23.42 5.41 -9.49
C ALA A 176 -23.47 5.45 -7.96
N ARG A 177 -23.28 4.29 -7.30
CA ARG A 177 -23.16 4.17 -5.84
C ARG A 177 -21.87 4.81 -5.32
N HIS A 178 -20.75 4.64 -6.03
CA HIS A 178 -19.42 5.15 -5.66
C HIS A 178 -19.04 6.48 -6.33
N ARG A 179 -20.04 7.29 -6.72
CA ARG A 179 -19.79 8.55 -7.44
C ARG A 179 -18.93 9.55 -6.65
N ALA A 180 -19.00 9.50 -5.32
CA ALA A 180 -18.23 10.39 -4.44
C ALA A 180 -16.75 10.01 -4.48
N GLU A 181 -16.44 8.72 -4.33
CA GLU A 181 -15.08 8.20 -4.41
C GLU A 181 -14.45 8.40 -5.80
N ILE A 182 -15.25 8.30 -6.86
CA ILE A 182 -14.81 8.63 -8.23
C ILE A 182 -14.43 10.13 -8.32
N ALA A 183 -15.28 11.03 -7.82
CA ALA A 183 -15.00 12.46 -7.82
C ALA A 183 -13.78 12.83 -6.95
N ASP A 184 -13.60 12.15 -5.80
CA ASP A 184 -12.42 12.30 -4.95
C ASP A 184 -11.15 11.82 -5.67
N TRP A 185 -11.21 10.68 -6.36
CA TRP A 185 -10.10 10.14 -7.14
C TRP A 185 -9.67 11.10 -8.24
N GLU A 186 -10.62 11.67 -8.99
CA GLU A 186 -10.35 12.64 -10.05
C GLU A 186 -9.69 13.91 -9.50
N ARG A 187 -10.24 14.48 -8.42
CA ARG A 187 -9.69 15.68 -7.78
C ARG A 187 -8.27 15.47 -7.26
N LEU A 188 -8.03 14.36 -6.56
CA LEU A 188 -6.71 14.06 -5.98
C LEU A 188 -5.71 13.76 -7.09
N ARG A 189 -6.11 13.08 -8.16
CA ARG A 189 -5.25 12.82 -9.32
C ARG A 189 -4.91 14.11 -10.07
N ALA A 190 -5.86 15.03 -10.24
CA ALA A 190 -5.60 16.33 -10.86
C ALA A 190 -4.54 17.13 -10.06
N ARG A 191 -4.66 17.18 -8.73
CA ARG A 191 -3.63 17.76 -7.86
C ARG A 191 -2.28 17.09 -8.04
N ALA A 192 -2.25 15.75 -8.07
CA ALA A 192 -1.01 15.00 -8.23
C ALA A 192 -0.32 15.29 -9.56
N VAL A 193 -1.06 15.54 -10.65
CA VAL A 193 -0.47 15.97 -11.93
C VAL A 193 0.20 17.34 -11.80
N THR A 194 -0.45 18.30 -11.13
CA THR A 194 0.13 19.62 -10.87
C THR A 194 1.43 19.50 -10.04
N GLU A 195 1.38 18.77 -8.92
CA GLU A 195 2.55 18.57 -8.06
C GLU A 195 3.65 17.77 -8.76
N ALA A 196 3.31 16.76 -9.56
CA ALA A 196 4.27 15.99 -10.35
C ALA A 196 5.02 16.88 -11.33
N THR A 197 4.32 17.79 -12.01
CA THR A 197 4.94 18.77 -12.91
C THR A 197 5.92 19.66 -12.15
N THR A 198 5.55 20.16 -10.96
CA THR A 198 6.44 20.95 -10.10
C THR A 198 7.68 20.15 -9.67
N VAL A 199 7.51 18.90 -9.23
CA VAL A 199 8.61 18.02 -8.81
C VAL A 199 9.59 17.77 -9.95
N LEU A 200 9.08 17.54 -11.17
CA LEU A 200 9.90 17.20 -12.33
C LEU A 200 10.62 18.42 -12.91
N THR A 201 10.01 19.61 -12.86
CA THR A 201 10.59 20.85 -13.41
C THR A 201 11.49 21.60 -12.43
N SER A 202 11.33 21.39 -11.11
CA SER A 202 12.19 22.03 -10.12
C SER A 202 13.61 21.46 -10.18
N PRO A 203 14.66 22.30 -10.22
CA PRO A 203 16.03 21.81 -10.10
C PRO A 203 16.24 21.16 -8.72
N PRO A 204 17.07 20.11 -8.62
CA PRO A 204 17.41 19.55 -7.33
C PRO A 204 18.04 20.63 -6.44
N PRO A 205 17.79 20.63 -5.12
CA PRO A 205 18.42 21.58 -4.21
C PRO A 205 19.95 21.46 -4.34
N LYS A 206 20.63 22.59 -4.54
CA LYS A 206 22.09 22.64 -4.53
C LYS A 206 22.55 22.27 -3.12
N GLY A 207 23.07 21.06 -2.95
CA GLY A 207 23.70 20.68 -1.69
C GLY A 207 24.93 21.56 -1.48
N ASN A 208 24.99 22.28 -0.37
CA ASN A 208 26.28 22.74 0.12
C ASN A 208 27.11 21.47 0.43
N PRO A 209 28.40 21.45 0.05
CA PRO A 209 29.25 20.32 0.39
C PRO A 209 29.28 20.14 1.92
N PRO A 210 29.38 18.90 2.41
CA PRO A 210 29.57 18.66 3.84
C PRO A 210 30.83 19.41 4.29
N ALA A 211 30.70 20.13 5.41
CA ALA A 211 31.81 20.78 6.10
C ALA A 211 32.76 19.74 6.70
#